data_AF-A0A3C0XFK4-F1
#
_entry.id   AF-A0A3C0XFK4-F1
#
_cell.length_a   1.000
_cell.length_b   1.000
_cell.length_c   1.000
_cell.angle_alpha   90.00
_cell.angle_beta   90.00
_cell.angle_gamma   90.00
#
_symmetry.space_group_name_H-M   'P 1'
#
loop_
_entity.id
_entity.type
_entity.pdbx_description
1 polymer ?
#
loop_
_entity_poly.entity_id
_entity_poly.type
_entity_poly.pdbx_seq_one_letter_code
_entity_poly.pdbx_strand_id
1 'polypeptide(L)'
;MKGVRFSAYPFVRTDSDQVLTAADLAIAFSDPKVRLWGITDGKGDDIRLTYAKYQAQYVYDVDFAKAPDVAYNRAIGTGNSTDNSATAYPDAVMVEFHYPGFDPQLSGMDWRSLRLFFEQKDGTWYLVGVVHGAWTI
;
A
#
# COMPACT_ATOMS: atom_id res chain seq x y z
N MET A 1 14.85 -5.07 -14.04
CA MET A 1 14.20 -3.92 -13.36
C MET A 1 13.54 -4.46 -12.10
N LYS A 2 13.64 -3.78 -10.96
CA LYS A 2 12.90 -4.19 -9.76
C LYS A 2 11.39 -4.07 -10.07
N GLY A 3 10.58 -5.04 -9.66
CA GLY A 3 9.12 -4.92 -9.76
C GLY A 3 8.56 -4.02 -8.65
N VAL A 4 7.25 -3.78 -8.66
CA VAL A 4 6.54 -3.06 -7.61
C VAL A 4 6.04 -4.07 -6.58
N ARG A 5 6.46 -3.92 -5.32
CA ARG A 5 5.91 -4.69 -4.20
C ARG A 5 4.61 -4.07 -3.71
N PHE A 6 3.63 -4.91 -3.41
CA PHE A 6 2.35 -4.49 -2.85
C PHE A 6 2.16 -5.08 -1.46
N SER A 7 1.91 -4.23 -0.48
CA SER A 7 1.66 -4.61 0.91
C SER A 7 0.29 -4.08 1.35
N ALA A 8 -0.58 -4.98 1.82
CA ALA A 8 -1.94 -4.63 2.25
C ALA A 8 -1.96 -3.81 3.55
N TYR A 9 -0.84 -3.80 4.28
CA TYR A 9 -0.65 -3.15 5.57
C TYR A 9 0.74 -2.53 5.68
N PRO A 10 0.98 -1.61 6.64
CA PRO A 10 2.29 -0.99 6.89
C PRO A 10 3.46 -1.95 7.17
N PHE A 11 3.16 -3.18 7.59
CA PHE A 11 4.16 -4.23 7.77
C PHE A 11 4.47 -4.91 6.43
N VAL A 12 5.52 -4.44 5.77
CA VAL A 12 6.05 -4.98 4.52
C VAL A 12 6.73 -6.33 4.78
N ARG A 13 6.26 -7.38 4.12
CA ARG A 13 6.85 -8.72 4.16
C ARG A 13 7.66 -8.97 2.91
N THR A 14 8.96 -8.68 2.98
CA THR A 14 9.83 -8.72 1.80
C THR A 14 9.99 -10.11 1.16
N ASP A 15 9.65 -11.17 1.90
CA ASP A 15 9.71 -12.58 1.53
C ASP A 15 8.42 -13.12 0.88
N SER A 16 7.28 -12.47 1.11
CA SER A 16 5.96 -13.03 0.79
C SER A 16 4.99 -12.06 0.11
N ASP A 17 5.21 -10.75 0.25
CA ASP A 17 4.43 -9.74 -0.47
C ASP A 17 4.59 -9.91 -1.98
N GLN A 18 3.50 -9.67 -2.71
CA GLN A 18 3.50 -9.83 -4.15
C GLN A 18 4.30 -8.72 -4.82
N VAL A 19 5.22 -9.12 -5.71
CA VAL A 19 5.99 -8.21 -6.56
C VAL A 19 5.53 -8.40 -7.99
N LEU A 20 5.01 -7.34 -8.61
CA LEU A 20 4.60 -7.34 -10.01
C LEU A 20 5.60 -6.56 -10.86
N THR A 21 6.01 -7.14 -11.99
CA THR A 21 6.84 -6.44 -12.97
C THR A 21 6.00 -5.45 -13.79
N ALA A 22 6.66 -4.59 -14.56
CA ALA A 22 5.96 -3.71 -15.51
C ALA A 22 5.11 -4.51 -16.53
N ALA A 23 5.58 -5.68 -16.96
CA ALA A 23 4.85 -6.56 -17.86
C ALA A 23 3.61 -7.16 -17.19
N ASP A 24 3.73 -7.57 -15.91
CA ASP A 24 2.58 -8.04 -15.13
C ASP A 24 1.53 -6.93 -14.97
N LEU A 25 1.96 -5.73 -14.57
CA LEU A 25 1.07 -4.58 -14.36
C LEU A 25 0.35 -4.14 -15.63
N ALA A 26 0.98 -4.26 -16.80
CA ALA A 26 0.37 -3.91 -18.07
C ALA A 26 -0.91 -4.71 -18.38
N ILE A 27 -1.04 -5.92 -17.82
CA ILE A 27 -2.20 -6.81 -18.01
C ILE A 27 -2.97 -7.07 -16.72
N ALA A 28 -2.54 -6.52 -15.58
CA ALA A 28 -2.99 -6.98 -14.26
C ALA A 28 -4.50 -6.76 -14.01
N PHE A 29 -5.11 -5.72 -14.61
CA PHE A 29 -6.55 -5.46 -14.44
C PHE A 29 -7.43 -6.47 -15.17
N SER A 30 -6.96 -7.08 -16.26
CA SER A 30 -7.68 -8.10 -17.02
C SER A 30 -7.24 -9.53 -16.69
N ASP A 31 -6.13 -9.69 -15.97
CA ASP A 31 -5.63 -10.99 -15.51
C ASP A 31 -6.57 -11.62 -14.45
N PRO A 32 -7.20 -12.77 -14.73
CA PRO A 32 -8.09 -13.44 -13.78
C PRO A 32 -7.33 -14.21 -12.68
N LYS A 33 -5.99 -14.26 -12.72
CA LYS A 33 -5.19 -15.00 -11.75
C LYS A 33 -5.34 -14.42 -10.34
N VAL A 34 -5.84 -15.27 -9.44
CA VAL A 34 -5.89 -15.00 -8.01
C VAL A 34 -4.51 -15.21 -7.40
N ARG A 35 -4.07 -14.27 -6.57
CA ARG A 35 -2.79 -14.31 -5.83
C ARG A 35 -3.08 -14.20 -4.34
N LEU A 36 -2.18 -14.75 -3.52
CA LEU A 36 -2.16 -14.49 -2.08
C LEU A 36 -1.40 -13.20 -1.84
N TRP A 37 -2.09 -12.16 -1.40
CA TRP A 37 -1.51 -10.82 -1.17
C TRP A 37 -1.06 -10.60 0.28
N GLY A 38 -1.37 -11.54 1.17
CA GLY A 38 -1.09 -11.44 2.58
C GLY A 38 -2.21 -12.06 3.39
N ILE A 39 -2.30 -11.64 4.63
CA ILE A 39 -3.25 -12.15 5.63
C ILE A 39 -3.88 -10.92 6.29
N THR A 40 -5.19 -10.95 6.54
CA THR A 40 -5.90 -9.86 7.20
C THR A 40 -5.44 -9.66 8.64
N ASP A 41 -5.24 -8.41 9.03
CA ASP A 41 -5.06 -8.05 10.43
C ASP A 41 -6.31 -8.44 11.25
N GLY A 42 -6.10 -8.93 12.47
CA GLY A 42 -7.15 -9.39 13.38
C GLY A 42 -7.53 -10.86 13.20
N LYS A 43 -8.26 -11.20 12.13
CA LYS A 43 -8.80 -12.57 11.94
C LYS A 43 -7.79 -13.58 11.42
N GLY A 44 -6.76 -13.12 10.71
CA GLY A 44 -5.77 -14.03 10.12
C GLY A 44 -6.25 -14.73 8.84
N ASP A 45 -7.23 -14.17 8.12
CA ASP A 45 -7.74 -14.75 6.88
C ASP A 45 -6.83 -14.42 5.69
N ASP A 46 -6.64 -15.37 4.78
CA ASP A 46 -5.85 -15.15 3.56
C ASP A 46 -6.49 -14.11 2.63
N ILE A 47 -5.71 -13.13 2.18
CA ILE A 47 -6.12 -12.15 1.17
C ILE A 47 -5.88 -12.76 -0.22
N ARG A 48 -6.82 -13.58 -0.69
CA ARG A 48 -6.78 -14.19 -2.04
C ARG A 48 -7.64 -13.43 -3.05
N LEU A 49 -7.00 -12.58 -3.86
CA LEU A 49 -7.69 -11.69 -4.80
C LEU A 49 -7.02 -11.67 -6.18
N THR A 50 -7.78 -11.34 -7.23
CA THR A 50 -7.19 -10.85 -8.49
C THR A 50 -6.60 -9.46 -8.25
N TYR A 51 -5.68 -9.00 -9.10
CA TYR A 51 -5.12 -7.65 -8.93
C TYR A 51 -6.19 -6.56 -8.98
N ALA A 52 -7.17 -6.65 -9.89
CA ALA A 52 -8.26 -5.67 -9.95
C ALA A 52 -9.03 -5.54 -8.62
N LYS A 53 -9.31 -6.67 -7.94
CA LYS A 53 -9.99 -6.66 -6.64
C LYS A 53 -9.07 -6.18 -5.52
N TYR A 54 -7.80 -6.60 -5.54
CA TYR A 54 -6.81 -6.16 -4.57
C TYR A 54 -6.60 -4.64 -4.66
N GLN A 55 -6.44 -4.10 -5.87
CA GLN A 55 -6.24 -2.68 -6.11
C GLN A 55 -7.42 -1.86 -5.58
N ALA A 56 -8.66 -2.30 -5.81
CA ALA A 56 -9.86 -1.62 -5.33
C ALA A 56 -10.05 -1.66 -3.80
N GLN A 57 -9.36 -2.56 -3.08
CA GLN A 57 -9.52 -2.74 -1.64
C GLN A 57 -8.31 -2.28 -0.82
N TYR A 58 -7.11 -2.40 -1.38
CA TYR A 58 -5.83 -2.24 -0.68
C TYR A 58 -4.83 -1.38 -1.46
N VAL A 59 -5.26 -0.62 -2.47
CA VAL A 59 -4.42 0.37 -3.15
C VAL A 59 -5.16 1.68 -3.34
N TYR A 60 -6.42 1.61 -3.78
CA TYR A 60 -7.21 2.78 -4.13
C TYR A 60 -8.69 2.55 -3.79
N ASP A 61 -8.94 2.25 -2.51
CA ASP A 61 -10.28 2.10 -1.93
C ASP A 61 -11.01 3.44 -1.74
N VAL A 62 -10.27 4.55 -1.74
CA VAL A 62 -10.77 5.93 -1.74
C VAL A 62 -10.01 6.79 -2.75
N ASP A 63 -10.55 7.98 -3.08
CA ASP A 63 -9.95 8.92 -4.04
C ASP A 63 -8.74 9.65 -3.44
N PHE A 64 -7.62 8.93 -3.23
CA PHE A 64 -6.40 9.48 -2.63
C PHE A 64 -5.81 10.68 -3.39
N ALA A 65 -6.21 10.91 -4.65
CA ALA A 65 -5.82 12.11 -5.38
C ALA A 65 -6.45 13.39 -4.80
N LYS A 66 -7.50 13.26 -3.98
CA LYS A 66 -8.17 14.34 -3.25
C LYS A 66 -7.91 14.28 -1.73
N ALA A 67 -6.94 13.49 -1.29
CA ALA A 67 -6.58 13.43 0.13
C ALA A 67 -6.20 14.84 0.63
N PRO A 68 -6.74 15.29 1.78
CA PRO A 68 -6.43 16.61 2.32
C PRO A 68 -4.98 16.73 2.78
N ASP A 69 -4.39 15.61 3.22
CA ASP A 69 -3.05 15.58 3.78
C ASP A 69 -2.09 14.80 2.87
N VAL A 70 -0.92 15.39 2.63
CA VAL A 70 0.19 14.78 1.89
C VAL A 70 1.46 14.92 2.70
N ALA A 71 2.19 13.82 2.87
CA ALA A 71 3.49 13.81 3.53
C ALA A 71 4.59 13.22 2.63
N TYR A 72 5.81 13.68 2.87
CA TYR A 72 7.01 13.21 2.20
C TYR A 72 7.97 12.66 3.25
N ASN A 73 8.47 11.44 3.06
CA ASN A 73 9.45 10.76 3.92
C ASN A 73 9.08 10.66 5.41
N ARG A 74 7.78 10.73 5.74
CA ARG A 74 7.24 10.51 7.08
C ARG A 74 5.82 9.97 6.98
N ALA A 75 5.45 9.07 7.89
CA ALA A 75 4.08 8.58 7.97
C ALA A 75 3.17 9.57 8.71
N ILE A 76 1.93 9.74 8.26
CA ILE A 76 0.88 10.49 8.98
C ILE A 76 -0.03 9.50 9.71
N GLY A 77 -0.65 8.58 8.93
CA GLY A 77 -1.52 7.54 9.47
C GLY A 77 -0.70 6.54 10.27
N THR A 78 -0.74 6.66 11.60
CA THR A 78 -0.16 5.66 12.50
C THR A 78 -1.30 4.91 13.15
N GLY A 79 -1.23 3.59 13.12
CA GLY A 79 -2.24 2.71 13.69
C GLY A 79 -1.62 1.71 14.64
N ASN A 80 -2.37 0.64 14.92
CA ASN A 80 -1.93 -0.40 15.85
C ASN A 80 -0.94 -1.41 15.23
N SER A 81 -0.80 -1.40 13.90
CA SER A 81 0.13 -2.30 13.21
C SER A 81 1.56 -1.75 13.24
N THR A 82 2.53 -2.66 13.38
CA THR A 82 3.95 -2.31 13.28
C THR A 82 4.24 -1.85 11.85
N ASP A 83 4.77 -0.64 11.72
CA ASP A 83 5.22 -0.10 10.44
C ASP A 83 6.73 -0.32 10.28
N ASN A 84 7.12 -1.21 9.36
CA ASN A 84 8.52 -1.44 9.01
C ASN A 84 8.87 -0.88 7.62
N SER A 85 7.96 -0.13 6.99
CA SER A 85 8.08 0.24 5.58
C SER A 85 9.33 1.08 5.29
N ALA A 86 9.72 1.98 6.19
CA ALA A 86 10.98 2.73 6.09
C ALA A 86 12.23 1.82 6.15
N THR A 87 12.17 0.72 6.91
CA THR A 87 13.26 -0.27 6.96
C THR A 87 13.27 -1.14 5.71
N ALA A 88 12.09 -1.44 5.15
CA ALA A 88 11.96 -2.24 3.94
C ALA A 88 12.38 -1.49 2.67
N TYR A 89 12.36 -0.16 2.69
CA TYR A 89 12.75 0.72 1.57
C TYR A 89 13.72 1.82 2.03
N PRO A 90 14.95 1.48 2.46
CA PRO A 90 15.87 2.43 3.08
C PRO A 90 16.34 3.55 2.15
N ASP A 91 16.34 3.30 0.83
CA ASP A 91 16.83 4.23 -0.19
C ASP A 91 15.68 4.95 -0.94
N ALA A 92 14.43 4.68 -0.56
CA ALA A 92 13.28 5.23 -1.28
C ALA A 92 12.80 6.56 -0.69
N VAL A 93 12.34 7.44 -1.57
CA VAL A 93 11.47 8.56 -1.18
C VAL A 93 10.05 8.02 -1.03
N MET A 94 9.42 8.29 0.11
CA MET A 94 8.04 7.95 0.36
C MET A 94 7.14 9.18 0.17
N VAL A 95 6.01 8.99 -0.51
CA VAL A 95 4.89 9.94 -0.53
C VAL A 95 3.67 9.25 0.09
N GLU A 96 3.06 9.87 1.09
CA GLU A 96 1.81 9.42 1.69
C GLU A 96 0.67 10.38 1.34
N PHE A 97 -0.46 9.82 0.89
CA PHE A 97 -1.73 10.50 0.74
C PHE A 97 -2.66 10.00 1.84
N HIS A 98 -3.15 10.89 2.69
CA HIS A 98 -3.83 10.53 3.93
C HIS A 98 -5.20 11.19 4.08
N TYR A 99 -6.18 10.37 4.46
CA TYR A 99 -7.45 10.81 5.01
C TYR A 99 -7.46 10.54 6.51
N PRO A 100 -7.64 11.56 7.37
CA PRO A 100 -7.64 11.40 8.83
C PRO A 100 -8.87 10.66 9.37
N GLY A 101 -9.88 10.44 8.55
CA GLY A 101 -11.14 9.77 8.87
C GLY A 101 -12.28 10.31 8.00
N PHE A 102 -13.41 9.61 7.98
CA PHE A 102 -14.57 9.96 7.15
C PHE A 102 -15.82 10.19 8.00
N ASP A 103 -16.09 9.30 8.97
CA ASP A 103 -17.19 9.41 9.92
C ASP A 103 -16.70 10.00 11.27
N PRO A 104 -17.16 11.19 11.67
CA PRO A 104 -16.82 11.79 12.96
C PRO A 104 -17.13 10.89 14.17
N GLN A 105 -18.13 10.00 14.07
CA GLN A 105 -18.48 9.08 15.16
C GLN A 105 -17.41 8.03 15.42
N LEU A 106 -16.59 7.73 14.40
CA LEU A 106 -15.49 6.79 14.49
C LEU A 106 -14.22 7.42 15.03
N SER A 107 -14.20 8.74 15.30
CA SER A 107 -13.05 9.44 15.91
C SER A 107 -11.71 9.15 15.21
N GLY A 108 -11.74 9.06 13.87
CA GLY A 108 -10.56 8.74 13.05
C GLY A 108 -10.21 7.26 12.96
N MET A 109 -10.97 6.34 13.59
CA MET A 109 -10.79 4.88 13.46
C MET A 109 -11.21 4.32 12.08
N ASP A 110 -11.37 5.19 11.09
CA ASP A 110 -11.64 4.88 9.69
C ASP A 110 -10.67 5.62 8.75
N TRP A 111 -9.55 6.13 9.29
CA TRP A 111 -8.50 6.75 8.49
C TRP A 111 -7.97 5.80 7.41
N ARG A 112 -7.52 6.37 6.28
CA ARG A 112 -6.94 5.64 5.14
C ARG A 112 -5.69 6.35 4.65
N SER A 113 -4.67 5.58 4.28
CA SER A 113 -3.44 6.07 3.67
C SER A 113 -3.04 5.22 2.47
N LEU A 114 -2.56 5.89 1.42
CA LEU A 114 -1.79 5.30 0.34
C LEU A 114 -0.35 5.80 0.42
N ARG A 115 0.60 4.88 0.61
CA ARG A 115 2.03 5.19 0.62
C ARG A 115 2.69 4.63 -0.63
N LEU A 116 3.38 5.50 -1.34
CA LEU A 116 4.12 5.18 -2.56
C LEU A 116 5.61 5.38 -2.30
N PHE A 117 6.41 4.37 -2.62
CA PHE A 117 7.85 4.37 -2.43
C PHE A 117 8.57 4.42 -3.78
N PHE A 118 9.43 5.42 -3.95
CA PHE A 118 10.15 5.68 -5.19
C PHE A 118 11.66 5.60 -4.98
N GLU A 119 12.34 4.80 -5.81
CA GLU A 119 13.80 4.79 -5.89
C GLU A 119 14.26 5.49 -7.17
N GLN A 120 15.37 6.22 -7.10
CA GLN A 120 15.97 6.84 -8.28
C GLN A 120 17.06 5.92 -8.87
N LYS A 121 17.02 5.73 -10.18
CA LYS A 121 18.09 5.07 -10.94
C LYS A 121 18.37 5.86 -12.22
N ASP A 122 19.64 6.22 -12.42
CA ASP A 122 20.12 6.95 -13.60
C ASP A 122 19.28 8.22 -13.91
N GLY A 123 18.93 8.96 -12.85
CA GLY A 123 18.12 10.18 -12.93
C GLY A 123 16.61 9.95 -13.08
N THR A 124 16.15 8.71 -13.25
CA THR A 124 14.73 8.37 -13.39
C THR A 124 14.16 7.81 -12.10
N TRP A 125 12.97 8.27 -11.70
CA TRP A 125 12.26 7.76 -10.53
C TRP A 125 11.39 6.57 -10.89
N TYR A 126 11.47 5.52 -10.10
CA TYR A 126 10.70 4.30 -10.27
C TYR A 126 9.90 3.99 -9.01
N LEU A 127 8.61 3.70 -9.17
CA LEU A 127 7.80 3.13 -8.10
C LEU A 127 8.32 1.73 -7.79
N VAL A 128 8.65 1.46 -6.53
CA VAL A 128 9.15 0.16 -6.06
C VAL A 128 8.26 -0.47 -4.99
N GLY A 129 7.42 0.33 -4.34
CA GLY A 129 6.52 -0.13 -3.28
C GLY A 129 5.21 0.63 -3.23
N VAL A 130 4.12 -0.10 -3.00
CA VAL A 130 2.77 0.40 -2.73
C VAL A 130 2.31 -0.21 -1.43
N VAL A 131 2.05 0.61 -0.43
CA VAL A 131 1.67 0.18 0.91
C VAL A 131 0.37 0.86 1.30
N HIS A 132 -0.62 0.06 1.68
CA HIS A 132 -1.87 0.57 2.24
C HIS A 132 -1.75 0.71 3.75
N GLY A 133 -2.28 1.81 4.26
CA GLY A 133 -2.47 2.05 5.68
C GLY A 133 -3.94 2.25 5.95
N ALA A 134 -4.45 1.62 7.00
CA ALA A 134 -5.76 1.91 7.53
C ALA A 134 -5.80 1.58 9.02
N TRP A 135 -6.80 2.13 9.70
CA TRP A 135 -7.14 1.62 11.02
C TRP A 135 -7.61 0.16 10.92
N THR A 136 -7.04 -0.70 11.77
CA THR A 136 -7.40 -2.11 11.92
C THR A 136 -7.72 -2.40 13.39
N ILE A 137 -8.56 -3.43 13.62
CA ILE A 137 -9.03 -3.88 14.94
C ILE A 137 -8.42 -5.24 15.24
#